data_AF-A0A7V8U7Q3-F1
#
_entry.id   AF-A0A7V8U7Q3-F1
#
_cell.length_a   1.000
_cell.length_b   1.000
_cell.length_c   1.000
_cell.angle_alpha   90.00
_cell.angle_beta   90.00
_cell.angle_gamma   90.00
#
_symmetry.space_group_name_H-M   'P 1'
#
loop_
_entity.id
_entity.type
_entity.pdbx_description
1 polymer ?
#
loop_
_entity_poly.entity_id
_entity_poly.type
_entity_poly.pdbx_seq_one_letter_code
_entity_poly.pdbx_strand_id
1 'polypeptide(L)' 'MFARTEFAEMAELLAQVKGRFILSINDHPEIRATFARFHLEPVQVGYSIGGGNKQAKFGELIVTPSRLTSR' A
#
# COMPACT_ATOMS: atom_id res chain seq x y z
N MET A 1 -10.18 -2.00 13.14
CA MET A 1 -8.71 -1.97 13.10
C MET A 1 -8.29 -3.29 12.49
N PHE A 2 -7.64 -3.28 11.33
CA PHE A 2 -7.15 -4.52 10.70
C PHE A 2 -5.93 -5.04 11.46
N ALA A 3 -5.89 -6.33 11.75
CA ALA A 3 -4.71 -6.99 12.28
C ALA A 3 -3.63 -7.12 11.19
N ARG A 4 -2.36 -7.15 11.61
CA ARG A 4 -1.22 -7.34 10.68
C ARG A 4 -1.36 -8.58 9.80
N THR A 5 -1.97 -9.63 10.35
CA THR A 5 -2.23 -10.90 9.67
C THR A 5 -3.16 -10.72 8.47
N GLU A 6 -4.16 -9.84 8.57
CA GLU A 6 -5.12 -9.58 7.48
C GLU A 6 -4.44 -8.90 6.28
N PHE A 7 -3.44 -8.05 6.51
CA PHE A 7 -2.65 -7.46 5.42
C PHE A 7 -1.77 -8.49 4.72
N ALA A 8 -1.21 -9.46 5.46
CA ALA A 8 -0.43 -10.54 4.88
C ALA A 8 -1.31 -11.47 4.02
N GLU A 9 -2.49 -11.85 4.52
CA GLU A 9 -3.47 -12.62 3.75
C GLU A 9 -3.92 -11.87 2.49
N MET A 10 -4.19 -10.57 2.60
CA MET A 10 -4.53 -9.73 1.47
C MET A 10 -3.41 -9.71 0.42
N ALA A 11 -2.15 -9.58 0.87
CA ALA A 11 -1.03 -9.65 -0.05
C ALA A 11 -1.04 -11.00 -0.78
N GLU A 12 -1.26 -12.12 -0.11
CA GLU A 12 -1.28 -13.46 -0.74
C GLU A 12 -2.38 -13.57 -1.79
N LEU A 13 -3.58 -13.07 -1.50
CA LEU A 13 -4.68 -13.01 -2.46
C LEU A 13 -4.32 -12.16 -3.68
N LEU A 14 -3.73 -10.97 -3.48
CA LEU A 14 -3.29 -10.09 -4.57
C LEU A 14 -2.22 -10.72 -5.45
N ALA A 15 -1.35 -11.57 -4.90
CA ALA A 15 -0.33 -12.28 -5.67
C ALA A 15 -0.92 -13.35 -6.61
N GLN A 16 -2.11 -13.86 -6.30
CA GLN A 16 -2.81 -14.85 -7.11
C GLN A 16 -3.73 -14.23 -8.18
N VAL A 17 -3.91 -12.90 -8.18
CA VAL A 17 -4.75 -12.20 -9.15
C VAL A 17 -4.16 -12.35 -10.55
N LYS A 18 -4.87 -13.07 -11.43
CA LYS A 18 -4.56 -13.19 -12.85
C LYS A 18 -5.02 -11.93 -13.58
N GLY A 19 -4.27 -10.83 -13.45
CA GLY A 19 -4.62 -9.57 -14.08
C GLY A 19 -3.92 -8.37 -13.46
N ARG A 20 -4.58 -7.22 -13.55
CA ARG A 20 -4.10 -5.98 -12.96
C ARG A 20 -4.92 -5.65 -11.72
N PHE A 21 -4.27 -5.06 -10.72
CA PHE A 21 -4.94 -4.46 -9.57
C PHE A 21 -4.31 -3.10 -9.27
N ILE A 22 -5.05 -2.30 -8.50
CA ILE A 22 -4.52 -1.12 -7.82
C ILE A 22 -5.07 -1.14 -6.40
N LEU A 23 -4.20 -0.95 -5.42
CA LEU A 23 -4.56 -0.82 -4.01
C LEU A 23 -3.97 0.50 -3.50
N SER A 24 -4.81 1.35 -2.90
CA SER A 24 -4.37 2.52 -2.13
C SER A 24 -4.41 2.18 -0.65
N ILE A 25 -3.34 2.49 0.07
CA ILE A 25 -3.23 2.21 1.51
C ILE A 25 -2.33 3.26 2.18
N ASN A 26 -2.57 3.54 3.46
CA ASN A 26 -1.71 4.44 4.23
C ASN A 26 -0.24 3.97 4.24
N ASP A 27 0.67 4.92 4.02
CA ASP A 27 2.10 4.66 3.89
C ASP A 27 2.78 4.51 5.27
N HIS A 28 2.79 3.27 5.76
CA HIS A 28 3.55 2.88 6.95
C HIS A 28 4.69 1.91 6.61
N PRO A 29 5.80 1.89 7.37
CA PRO A 29 6.90 0.95 7.16
C PRO A 29 6.46 -0.52 7.14
N GLU A 30 5.49 -0.89 7.98
CA GLU A 30 4.91 -2.24 8.00
C GLU A 30 4.12 -2.60 6.75
N ILE A 31 3.40 -1.63 6.17
CA ILE A 31 2.66 -1.81 4.93
C ILE A 31 3.64 -1.99 3.78
N ARG A 32 4.70 -1.17 3.71
CA ARG A 32 5.77 -1.34 2.73
C ARG A 32 6.41 -2.73 2.82
N ALA A 33 6.65 -3.23 4.03
CA ALA A 33 7.20 -4.57 4.23
C ALA A 33 6.24 -5.67 3.73
N THR A 34 4.96 -5.60 4.09
CA THR A 34 3.95 -6.59 3.68
C THR A 34 3.75 -6.64 2.17
N PHE A 35 3.77 -5.49 1.49
CA PHE A 35 3.54 -5.39 0.05
C PHE A 35 4.84 -5.28 -0.78
N ALA A 36 6.01 -5.54 -0.19
CA ALA A 36 7.33 -5.35 -0.81
C ALA A 36 7.55 -6.12 -2.12
N ARG A 37 6.78 -7.19 -2.35
CA ARG A 37 6.86 -7.97 -3.60
C ARG A 37 6.22 -7.29 -4.80
N PHE A 38 5.40 -6.26 -4.58
CA PHE A 38 4.66 -5.52 -5.60
C PHE A 38 5.37 -4.22 -5.99
N HIS A 39 4.87 -3.53 -7.02
CA HIS A 39 5.31 -2.17 -7.31
C HIS A 39 4.65 -1.19 -6.33
N LEU A 40 5.46 -0.41 -5.62
CA LEU A 40 5.05 0.52 -4.59
C LEU A 40 5.35 1.97 -5.03
N GLU A 41 4.32 2.80 -5.13
CA GLU A 41 4.43 4.21 -5.48
C GLU A 41 3.94 5.08 -4.31
N PRO A 42 4.84 5.77 -3.59
CA PRO A 42 4.46 6.70 -2.54
C PRO A 42 3.82 7.96 -3.15
N VAL A 43 2.64 8.33 -2.66
CA VAL A 43 1.90 9.52 -3.08
C VAL A 43 1.74 10.44 -1.87
N GLN A 44 2.20 11.68 -2.01
CA GLN A 44 1.93 12.70 -1.00
C GLN A 44 0.51 13.23 -1.19
N VAL A 45 -0.41 12.82 -0.33
CA VAL A 45 -1.74 13.44 -0.25
C VAL A 45 -1.71 14.57 0.78
N GLY A 46 -1.97 15.78 0.32
CA GLY A 46 -2.14 16.94 1.19
C GLY A 46 -3.50 16.87 1.87
N TYR A 47 -3.62 16.17 3.00
CA TYR A 47 -4.82 16.27 3.83
C TYR A 47 -4.79 17.58 4.62
N SER A 48 -5.46 18.61 4.09
CA SER A 48 -5.83 19.81 4.86
C SER A 48 -7.00 19.49 5.79
N ILE A 49 -6.80 18.65 6.80
CA ILE A 49 -7.80 18.48 7.86
C ILE A 49 -7.49 19.54 8.92
N GLY A 50 -8.42 20.50 9.07
CA GLY A 50 -8.30 21.64 9.96
C GLY A 50 -8.05 21.24 11.41
N GLY A 51 -7.17 22.02 12.06
CA GLY A 51 -7.12 22.15 13.52
C GLY A 51 -6.34 21.07 14.27
N GLY A 52 -5.02 21.22 14.36
CA GLY A 52 -4.24 20.58 15.44
C GLY A 52 -2.87 20.07 15.00
N ASN A 53 -1.83 20.55 15.69
CA ASN A 53 -0.40 20.27 15.52
C ASN A 53 0.04 18.78 15.69
N LYS A 54 -0.62 17.83 15.01
CA LYS A 54 -0.17 16.43 14.91
C LYS A 54 -0.21 15.97 13.46
N GLN A 55 0.59 16.61 12.61
CA GLN A 55 0.85 16.13 11.25
C GLN A 55 1.76 14.91 11.33
N ALA A 56 1.16 13.74 11.53
CA ALA A 56 1.82 12.52 11.14
C ALA A 56 1.80 12.50 9.61
N LYS A 57 2.93 12.86 8.98
CA LYS A 57 3.08 12.91 7.51
C LYS A 57 3.12 11.49 6.94
N PHE A 58 2.02 10.77 7.03
CA PHE A 58 1.88 9.50 6.34
C PHE A 58 1.14 9.79 5.04
N GLY A 59 1.84 9.64 3.93
CA GLY A 59 1.25 9.74 2.59
C GLY A 59 0.35 8.52 2.31
N GLU A 60 -0.15 8.46 1.09
CA GLU A 60 -0.76 7.25 0.54
C GLU A 60 0.32 6.43 -0.18
N LEU A 61 0.12 5.13 -0.25
CA LEU A 61 0.95 4.20 -0.99
C LEU A 61 0.08 3.48 -2.01
N ILE A 62 0.43 3.65 -3.28
CA ILE A 62 -0.21 2.94 -4.38
C ILE A 62 0.55 1.64 -4.64
N VAL A 63 -0.13 0.52 -4.51
CA VAL A 63 0.39 -0.84 -4.73
C VAL A 63 -0.21 -1.36 -6.04
N THR A 64 0.65 -1.82 -6.95
CA THR A 64 0.27 -2.40 -8.25
C THR A 64 1.07 -3.67 -8.53
N PRO A 65 0.59 -4.60 -9.38
CA PRO A 65 1.32 -5.81 -9.68
C PRO A 65 2.70 -5.48 -10.25
N SER A 66 3.71 -6.21 -9.80
CA SER A 66 5.04 -6.21 -10.39
C SER A 66 4.89 -6.66 -11.83
N ARG A 67 5.40 -5.88 -12.80
CA ARG A 67 5.36 -6.33 -14.20
C ARG A 67 6.13 -7.65 -14.27
N LEU A 68 5.43 -8.73 -14.63
CA LEU A 68 6.08 -9.96 -15.04
C LEU A 68 6.91 -9.60 -16.27
N THR A 69 8.24 -9.55 -16.14
CA THR A 69 9.10 -9.53 -17.31
C THR A 69 8.85 -10.83 -18.04
N SER A 70 8.08 -10.76 -19.12
CA SER A 70 7.92 -11.88 -20.03
C SER A 70 9.32 -12.30 -20.47
N ARG A 71 9.70 -13.52 -20.10
CA ARG A 71 10.68 -14.29 -20.85
C ARG A 71 9.94 -15.08 -21.92
#